data_AF-A0A930BT54-F1
#
_entry.id   AF-A0A930BT54-F1
#
_cell.length_a   1.000
_cell.length_b   1.000
_cell.length_c   1.000
_cell.angle_alpha   90.00
_cell.angle_beta   90.00
_cell.angle_gamma   90.00
#
_symmetry.space_group_name_H-M   'P 1'
#
loop_
_entity.id
_entity.type
_entity.pdbx_description
1 polymer ?
#
loop_
_entity_poly.entity_id
_entity_poly.type
_entity_poly.pdbx_seq_one_letter_code
_entity_poly.pdbx_strand_id
1 'polypeptide(L)' 'RVLSRDELLSTVWARDTGVDTRTVDTHASRLRKKLGLAGESGLMLSSVYGQGYRLDTVQGG' A
#
# COMPACT_ATOMS: atom_id res chain seq x y z
N ARG A 1 -7.84 1.78 -8.39
CA ARG A 1 -6.93 0.93 -9.20
C ARG A 1 -6.06 0.11 -8.26
N VAL A 2 -5.77 -1.16 -8.59
CA VAL A 2 -4.80 -1.98 -7.84
C VAL A 2 -3.39 -1.72 -8.38
N LEU A 3 -2.41 -1.58 -7.48
CA LEU A 3 -0.99 -1.53 -7.81
C LEU A 3 -0.30 -2.77 -7.26
N SER A 4 0.48 -3.46 -8.10
CA SER A 4 1.23 -4.64 -7.68
C SER A 4 2.38 -4.30 -6.74
N ARG A 5 2.84 -5.31 -6.00
CA ARG A 5 4.02 -5.17 -5.13
C ARG A 5 5.26 -4.79 -5.94
N ASP A 6 5.42 -5.36 -7.13
CA ASP A 6 6.54 -5.05 -8.02
C ASP A 6 6.46 -3.63 -8.59
N GLU A 7 5.27 -3.15 -8.98
CA GLU A 7 5.07 -1.75 -9.39
C GLU A 7 5.40 -0.79 -8.24
N LEU A 8 4.90 -1.06 -7.02
CA LEU A 8 5.16 -0.24 -5.84
C LEU A 8 6.64 -0.24 -5.47
N LEU A 9 7.27 -1.41 -5.49
CA LEU A 9 8.69 -1.58 -5.20
C LEU A 9 9.54 -0.79 -6.19
N SER A 10 9.34 -1.01 -7.49
CA SER A 10 10.12 -0.38 -8.56
C SER A 10 9.93 1.14 -8.64
N THR A 11 8.73 1.65 -8.34
CA THR A 11 8.43 3.08 -8.41
C THR A 11 8.94 3.86 -7.20
N VAL A 12 8.88 3.27 -6.00
CA VAL A 12 9.21 3.98 -4.75
C VAL A 12 10.66 3.75 -4.31
N TRP A 13 11.21 2.55 -4.52
CA TRP A 13 12.57 2.20 -4.11
C TRP A 13 13.59 2.24 -5.25
N ALA A 14 13.17 2.49 -6.49
CA ALA A 14 14.01 2.43 -7.70
C ALA A 14 14.78 1.10 -7.80
N ARG A 15 15.73 0.97 -8.74
CA ARG A 15 16.51 -0.28 -8.98
C ARG A 15 17.50 -0.61 -7.85
N ASP A 16 17.11 -0.47 -6.59
CA ASP A 16 17.87 -1.00 -5.47
C ASP A 16 17.70 -2.52 -5.47
N THR A 17 18.66 -3.21 -6.08
CA THR A 17 18.57 -4.63 -6.46
C THR A 17 18.53 -5.60 -5.27
N GLY A 18 18.56 -5.09 -4.03
CA GLY A 18 18.52 -5.89 -2.80
C GLY A 18 17.19 -5.88 -2.04
N VAL A 19 16.19 -5.12 -2.49
CA VAL A 19 14.97 -4.92 -1.70
C VAL A 19 13.88 -5.92 -2.08
N ASP A 20 13.48 -6.77 -1.13
CA ASP A 20 12.36 -7.72 -1.29
C ASP A 20 11.01 -6.97 -1.29
N THR A 21 10.07 -7.41 -2.14
CA THR A 21 8.64 -7.05 -2.10
C THR A 21 8.02 -7.08 -0.68
N ARG A 22 8.53 -7.87 0.26
CA ARG A 22 8.15 -7.82 1.70
C ARG A 22 8.33 -6.46 2.35
N THR A 23 9.25 -5.62 1.84
CA THR A 23 9.38 -4.24 2.31
C THR A 23 8.08 -3.47 2.07
N VAL A 24 7.41 -3.72 0.94
CA VAL A 24 6.17 -3.03 0.56
C VAL A 24 5.11 -3.28 1.62
N ASP A 25 4.98 -4.51 2.10
CA ASP A 25 4.00 -4.87 3.14
C ASP A 25 4.30 -4.17 4.48
N THR A 26 5.57 -4.11 4.87
CA THR A 26 6.00 -3.42 6.10
C THR A 26 5.69 -1.92 6.03
N HIS A 27 6.01 -1.29 4.90
CA HIS A 27 5.76 0.13 4.69
C HIS A 27 4.25 0.43 4.57
N ALA A 28 3.49 -0.40 3.87
CA ALA A 28 2.03 -0.28 3.79
C ALA A 28 1.37 -0.37 5.17
N SER A 29 1.80 -1.30 6.02
CA SER A 29 1.31 -1.43 7.40
C SER A 29 1.60 -0.18 8.24
N ARG A 30 2.82 0.36 8.14
CA ARG A 30 3.22 1.60 8.83
C ARG A 30 2.44 2.81 8.34
N LEU A 31 2.27 2.97 7.03
CA LEU A 31 1.49 4.05 6.43
C LEU A 31 0.02 3.98 6.87
N ARG A 32 -0.57 2.78 6.88
CA ARG A 32 -1.95 2.57 7.32
C ARG A 32 -2.16 3.12 8.73
N LYS A 33 -1.27 2.79 9.66
CA LYS A 33 -1.35 3.28 11.05
C LYS A 33 -1.08 4.78 11.14
N LYS A 34 -0.02 5.27 10.50
CA LYS A 34 0.43 6.66 10.64
C LYS A 34 -0.56 7.67 10.05
N LEU A 35 -1.27 7.28 8.98
CA LEU A 35 -2.17 8.17 8.25
C LEU A 35 -3.64 7.83 8.47
N GLY A 36 -3.98 6.87 9.34
CA GLY A 36 -5.38 6.44 9.52
C GLY A 36 -6.02 5.94 8.24
N LEU A 37 -5.32 5.08 7.49
CA LEU A 37 -5.82 4.52 6.22
C LEU A 37 -6.62 3.23 6.44
N ALA A 38 -7.24 3.05 7.60
CA ALA A 38 -8.28 2.03 7.80
C ALA A 38 -9.68 2.65 7.74
N GLY A 39 -9.80 3.87 7.20
CA GLY A 39 -11.03 4.63 7.04
C GLY A 39 -11.11 5.86 7.94
N GLU A 40 -10.23 6.00 8.93
CA GLU A 40 -10.25 7.11 9.89
C GLU A 40 -9.99 8.47 9.22
N SER A 41 -9.20 8.47 8.14
CA SER A 41 -8.90 9.65 7.32
C SER A 41 -9.87 9.85 6.14
N GLY A 42 -10.93 9.04 6.03
CA GLY A 42 -11.76 8.97 4.81
C GLY A 42 -11.08 8.23 3.66
N LEU A 43 -9.91 7.61 3.90
CA LEU A 43 -9.20 6.76 2.95
C LEU A 43 -8.97 5.38 3.55
N MET A 44 -8.97 4.36 2.70
CA MET A 44 -8.72 2.97 3.07
C MET A 44 -7.66 2.34 2.19
N LEU A 45 -6.55 1.92 2.79
CA LEU A 45 -5.49 1.17 2.14
C LEU A 45 -5.70 -0.33 2.36
N SER A 46 -6.16 -1.02 1.32
CA SER A 46 -6.53 -2.43 1.33
C SER A 46 -5.49 -3.31 0.63
N SER A 47 -5.25 -4.50 1.18
CA SER A 47 -4.48 -5.56 0.52
C SER A 47 -5.42 -6.39 -0.36
N VAL A 48 -5.08 -6.55 -1.63
CA VAL A 48 -5.78 -7.40 -2.58
C VAL A 48 -4.96 -8.67 -2.76
N TYR A 49 -5.48 -9.79 -2.27
CA TYR A 49 -4.77 -11.07 -2.25
C TYR A 49 -4.24 -11.45 -3.64
N GLY A 50 -2.96 -11.82 -3.70
CA GLY A 50 -2.26 -12.16 -4.94
C GLY A 50 -2.02 -11.00 -5.92
N GLN A 51 -2.59 -9.82 -5.69
CA GLN A 51 -2.51 -8.71 -6.66
C GLN A 51 -1.68 -7.53 -6.16
N GLY A 52 -1.83 -7.10 -4.89
CA GLY A 52 -1.09 -5.96 -4.37
C GLY A 52 -1.93 -5.08 -3.45
N TYR A 53 -1.88 -3.76 -3.65
CA TYR A 53 -2.55 -2.78 -2.80
C TYR A 53 -3.48 -1.87 -3.58
N ARG A 54 -4.54 -1.41 -2.91
CA ARG A 54 -5.48 -0.42 -3.43
C ARG A 54 -5.77 0.62 -2.36
N LEU A 55 -5.85 1.87 -2.79
CA LEU A 55 -6.32 2.98 -1.97
C LEU A 55 -7.70 3.38 -2.46
N ASP A 56 -8.68 3.33 -1.56
CA ASP A 56 -10.08 3.68 -1.82
C ASP A 56 -10.49 4.87 -0.94
N THR A 57 -11.39 5.72 -1.44
CA THR A 57 -12.08 6.71 -0.61
C THR A 57 -13.21 6.03 0.14
N VAL A 58 -13.28 6.22 1.45
CA VAL A 58 -14.41 5.77 2.26
C VAL A 58 -15.39 6.94 2.31
N GLN A 59 -16.52 6.83 1.61
CA GLN A 59 -17.62 7.74 1.87
C GLN A 59 -18.22 7.37 3.22
N GLY A 60 -18.14 8.29 4.18
CA GLY A 60 -18.92 8.19 5.41
C GLY A 60 -20.39 8.09 5.04
N GLY A 61 -21.08 7.06 5.56
CA GLY A 61 -22.53 6.99 5.50
C GLY A 61 -23.18 8.12 6.28
#